data_AF-A0A3D5I827-F1
#
_entry.id   AF-A0A3D5I827-F1
#
_cell.length_a   1.000
_cell.length_b   1.000
_cell.length_c   1.000
_cell.angle_alpha   90.00
_cell.angle_beta   90.00
_cell.angle_gamma   90.00
#
_symmetry.space_group_name_H-M   'P 1'
#
loop_
_entity.id
_entity.type
_entity.pdbx_description
1 polymer ?
#
loop_
_entity_poly.entity_id
_entity_poly.type
_entity_poly.pdbx_seq_one_letter_code
_entity_poly.pdbx_strand_id
1 'polypeptide(L)'
;MRYSINHTTTFDFDRVPSAAIQRLHLMPPDHAHQKVIEWAIELSGSKIELETTDHHGNIVHLGRHDMTSHSVSIHCQGIVDVTDANG
;
A
#
# COMPACT_ATOMS: atom_id res chain seq x y z
N MET A 1 -7.78 -20.89 2.38
CA MET A 1 -9.02 -20.14 2.10
C MET A 1 -8.61 -18.81 1.51
N ARG A 2 -9.18 -18.44 0.36
CA ARG A 2 -8.81 -17.20 -0.31
C ARG A 2 -9.66 -16.02 0.16
N TYR A 3 -9.01 -14.92 0.44
CA TYR A 3 -9.62 -13.65 0.81
C TYR A 3 -9.23 -12.59 -0.21
N SER A 4 -10.22 -11.81 -0.63
CA SER A 4 -9.99 -10.58 -1.40
C SER A 4 -9.97 -9.40 -0.45
N ILE A 5 -8.95 -8.57 -0.57
CA ILE A 5 -8.79 -7.33 0.19
C ILE A 5 -8.92 -6.18 -0.79
N ASN A 6 -9.72 -5.19 -0.42
CA ASN A 6 -9.88 -3.95 -1.16
C ASN A 6 -10.01 -2.82 -0.15
N HIS A 7 -9.06 -1.89 -0.17
CA HIS A 7 -8.99 -0.78 0.77
C HIS A 7 -8.56 0.50 0.06
N THR A 8 -9.25 1.60 0.38
CA THR A 8 -8.88 2.93 -0.08
C THR A 8 -8.73 3.87 1.10
N THR A 9 -7.60 4.57 1.16
CA THR A 9 -7.39 5.70 2.05
C THR A 9 -7.27 6.97 1.21
N THR A 10 -8.01 8.02 1.59
CA THR A 10 -7.95 9.33 0.93
C THR A 10 -7.54 10.40 1.93
N PHE A 11 -6.57 11.22 1.54
CA PHE A 11 -6.12 12.40 2.27
C PHE A 11 -6.53 13.64 1.50
N ASP A 12 -7.32 14.50 2.13
CA ASP A 12 -7.68 15.80 1.59
C ASP A 12 -6.95 16.91 2.35
N PHE A 13 -6.35 17.84 1.61
CA PHE A 13 -5.53 18.91 2.15
C PHE A 13 -6.16 20.28 1.93
N ASP A 14 -6.37 21.03 3.00
CA ASP A 14 -6.83 22.42 2.94
C ASP A 14 -5.92 23.32 2.09
N ARG A 15 -4.63 22.98 2.01
CA ARG A 15 -3.63 23.63 1.16
C ARG A 15 -2.70 22.57 0.58
N VAL A 16 -2.35 22.72 -0.71
CA VAL A 16 -1.42 21.79 -1.36
C VAL A 16 -0.07 21.81 -0.64
N PRO A 17 0.43 20.66 -0.15
CA PRO A 17 1.75 20.58 0.45
C PRO A 17 2.82 20.96 -0.56
N SER A 18 3.79 21.77 -0.16
CA SER A 18 4.92 22.16 -1.03
C SER A 18 5.81 20.97 -1.40
N ALA A 19 5.88 19.97 -0.52
CA ALA A 19 6.47 18.66 -0.77
C ALA A 19 5.92 17.68 0.27
N ALA A 20 5.56 16.48 -0.16
CA ALA A 20 5.15 15.41 0.73
C ALA A 20 5.57 14.04 0.16
N ILE A 21 6.05 13.19 1.06
CA ILE A 21 6.41 11.80 0.78
C ILE A 21 5.57 10.90 1.69
N GLN A 22 4.94 9.90 1.12
CA GLN A 22 4.23 8.84 1.82
C GLN A 22 5.08 7.58 1.84
N ARG A 23 5.22 6.98 3.02
CA ARG A 23 5.85 5.66 3.19
C ARG A 23 4.74 4.64 3.40
N LEU A 24 4.57 3.71 2.47
CA LEU A 24 3.46 2.76 2.44
C LEU A 24 3.94 1.37 2.82
N HIS A 25 3.33 0.82 3.88
CA HIS A 25 3.49 -0.56 4.37
C HIS A 25 2.21 -1.32 4.09
N LEU A 26 1.84 -1.37 2.80
CA LEU A 26 0.53 -1.87 2.38
C LEU A 26 0.61 -3.22 1.67
N MET A 27 1.79 -3.82 1.55
CA MET A 27 1.94 -5.15 0.98
C MET A 27 2.07 -6.18 2.11
N PRO A 28 1.14 -7.15 2.23
CA PRO A 28 1.23 -8.20 3.23
C PRO A 28 2.43 -9.11 2.94
N PRO A 29 3.10 -9.63 3.96
CA PRO A 29 4.15 -10.62 3.78
C PRO A 29 3.57 -12.03 3.53
N ASP A 30 4.33 -12.86 2.83
CA ASP A 30 4.15 -14.31 2.84
C ASP A 30 4.60 -14.88 4.20
N HIS A 31 3.85 -15.85 4.72
CA HIS A 31 4.26 -16.63 5.90
C HIS A 31 3.66 -18.04 5.86
N ALA A 32 3.96 -18.88 6.88
CA ALA A 32 3.57 -20.29 6.90
C ALA A 32 2.06 -20.56 6.76
N HIS A 33 1.23 -19.56 7.05
CA HIS A 33 -0.23 -19.66 7.07
C HIS A 33 -0.90 -18.66 6.12
N GLN A 34 -0.14 -17.91 5.32
CA GLN A 34 -0.67 -16.96 4.34
C GLN A 34 0.26 -16.84 3.15
N LYS A 35 -0.31 -16.84 1.95
CA LYS A 35 0.40 -16.54 0.71
C LYS A 35 -0.31 -15.44 -0.07
N VAL A 36 0.44 -14.43 -0.51
CA VAL A 36 -0.04 -13.41 -1.43
C VAL A 36 -0.11 -14.00 -2.83
N ILE A 37 -1.31 -13.98 -3.42
CA ILE A 37 -1.55 -14.49 -4.77
C ILE A 37 -1.44 -13.36 -5.79
N GLU A 38 -2.01 -12.20 -5.44
CA GLU A 38 -1.99 -10.99 -6.25
C GLU A 38 -2.04 -9.79 -5.30
N TRP A 39 -1.29 -8.74 -5.61
CA TRP A 39 -1.33 -7.50 -4.85
C TRP A 39 -0.98 -6.30 -5.73
N ALA A 40 -1.70 -5.21 -5.54
CA ALA A 40 -1.46 -3.95 -6.23
C ALA A 40 -1.71 -2.77 -5.29
N ILE A 41 -0.89 -1.74 -5.47
CA ILE A 41 -1.06 -0.44 -4.82
C ILE A 41 -1.08 0.61 -5.92
N GLU A 42 -2.17 1.37 -5.98
CA GLU A 42 -2.38 2.45 -6.93
C GLU A 42 -2.46 3.78 -6.18
N LEU A 43 -1.79 4.79 -6.72
CA LEU A 43 -1.79 6.14 -6.17
C LEU A 43 -2.43 7.11 -7.18
N SER A 44 -3.35 7.94 -6.68
CA SER A 44 -3.88 9.10 -7.40
C SER A 44 -3.48 10.38 -6.67
N GLY A 45 -3.06 11.41 -7.40
CA GLY A 45 -2.47 12.63 -6.80
C GLY A 45 -1.07 12.42 -6.21
N SER A 46 -0.48 11.24 -6.44
CA SER A 46 0.87 10.87 -6.00
C SER A 46 1.41 9.78 -6.93
N LYS A 47 2.72 9.57 -6.94
CA LYS A 47 3.39 8.52 -7.73
C LYS A 47 4.36 7.72 -6.86
N ILE A 48 4.38 6.40 -7.02
CA ILE A 48 5.43 5.55 -6.43
C ILE A 48 6.75 5.85 -7.14
N GLU A 49 7.75 6.30 -6.39
CA GLU A 49 9.10 6.60 -6.90
C GLU A 49 10.12 5.55 -6.49
N LEU A 50 9.85 4.80 -5.41
CA LEU A 50 10.71 3.75 -4.92
C LEU A 50 9.89 2.61 -4.33
N GLU A 51 10.31 1.39 -4.62
CA GLU A 51 9.96 0.19 -3.89
C GLU A 51 11.25 -0.38 -3.30
N THR A 52 11.20 -0.79 -2.04
CA THR A 52 12.36 -1.33 -1.34
C THR A 52 11.93 -2.30 -0.25
N THR A 53 12.90 -3.04 0.28
CA THR A 53 12.69 -3.94 1.42
C THR A 53 13.43 -3.37 2.63
N ASP A 54 12.72 -3.18 3.74
CA ASP A 54 13.35 -2.70 4.97
C ASP A 54 14.09 -3.82 5.73
N HIS A 55 14.76 -3.47 6.83
CA HIS A 55 15.56 -4.43 7.60
C HIS A 55 14.72 -5.56 8.24
N HIS A 56 13.39 -5.39 8.32
CA HIS A 56 12.47 -6.40 8.84
C HIS A 56 11.89 -7.28 7.72
N GLY A 57 12.27 -7.06 6.46
CA GLY A 57 11.75 -7.81 5.32
C GLY A 57 10.43 -7.26 4.78
N ASN A 58 9.94 -6.11 5.27
CA ASN A 58 8.71 -5.53 4.76
C ASN A 58 8.96 -4.86 3.41
N ILE A 59 8.04 -5.04 2.46
CA ILE A 59 8.06 -4.28 1.21
C ILE A 59 7.44 -2.91 1.46
N VAL A 60 8.23 -1.89 1.21
CA VAL A 60 7.93 -0.49 1.48
C VAL A 60 7.94 0.28 0.18
N HIS A 61 6.89 1.06 -0.05
CA HIS A 61 6.81 1.96 -1.19
C HIS A 61 6.94 3.41 -0.72
N LEU A 62 7.71 4.22 -1.45
CA LEU A 62 7.75 5.67 -1.25
C LEU A 62 6.98 6.35 -2.37
N GLY A 63 5.85 6.96 -2.00
CA GLY A 63 5.02 7.77 -2.87
C GLY A 63 5.37 9.25 -2.75
N ARG A 64 5.67 9.92 -3.85
CA ARG A 64 5.83 11.38 -3.89
C ARG A 64 4.53 12.02 -4.33
N HIS A 65 4.02 12.95 -3.53
CA HIS A 65 2.81 13.69 -3.84
C HIS A 65 3.00 14.62 -5.05
N ASP A 66 1.93 14.79 -5.82
CA ASP A 66 1.85 15.83 -6.83
C ASP A 66 1.69 17.20 -6.15
N MET A 67 2.52 18.17 -6.55
CA MET A 67 2.51 19.54 -6.03
C MET A 67 1.33 20.39 -6.52
N THR A 68 0.44 19.81 -7.34
CA THR A 68 -0.78 20.44 -7.82
C THR A 68 -2.06 19.82 -7.25
N SER A 69 -1.96 18.67 -6.58
CA SER A 69 -3.13 17.96 -6.07
C SER A 69 -3.46 18.34 -4.63
N HIS A 70 -4.71 18.69 -4.38
CA HIS A 70 -5.26 18.89 -3.04
C HIS A 70 -5.68 17.58 -2.36
N SER A 71 -5.64 16.46 -3.09
CA SER A 71 -6.05 15.17 -2.57
C SER A 71 -5.08 14.08 -3.01
N VAL A 72 -4.86 13.11 -2.14
CA VAL A 72 -4.14 11.88 -2.47
C VAL A 72 -5.01 10.70 -2.10
N SER A 73 -5.25 9.83 -3.07
CA SER A 73 -5.96 8.57 -2.86
C SER A 73 -5.01 7.40 -3.04
N ILE A 74 -5.04 6.48 -2.08
CA ILE A 74 -4.22 5.28 -2.03
C ILE A 74 -5.18 4.11 -2.08
N HIS A 75 -5.17 3.39 -3.19
CA HIS A 75 -5.97 2.20 -3.38
C HIS A 75 -5.07 0.97 -3.29
N CYS A 76 -5.46 0.02 -2.46
CA CYS A 76 -4.73 -1.21 -2.23
C CYS A 76 -5.69 -2.38 -2.37
N GLN A 77 -5.35 -3.31 -3.25
CA GLN A 77 -6.17 -4.46 -3.55
C GLN A 77 -5.33 -5.71 -3.77
N GLY A 78 -5.92 -6.87 -3.47
CA GLY A 78 -5.26 -8.13 -3.75
C GLY A 78 -6.00 -9.35 -3.21
N ILE A 79 -5.38 -10.50 -3.42
CA ILE A 79 -5.88 -11.81 -3.00
C ILE A 79 -4.80 -12.48 -2.17
N VAL A 80 -5.18 -12.95 -0.99
CA VAL A 80 -4.34 -13.80 -0.13
C VAL A 80 -5.00 -15.16 0.05
N ASP A 81 -4.20 -16.22 0.07
CA ASP A 81 -4.64 -17.56 0.49
C ASP A 81 -4.14 -17.83 1.90
N VAL A 82 -5.05 -18.04 2.83
CA VAL A 82 -4.77 -18.23 4.26
C VAL A 82 -5.11 -19.66 4.65
N THR A 83 -4.15 -20.35 5.26
CA THR A 83 -4.35 -21.68 5.82
C THR A 83 -4.64 -21.54 7.31
N ASP A 84 -5.74 -22.13 7.77
CA ASP A 84 -6.06 -22.18 9.19
C ASP A 84 -4.97 -22.94 9.94
N ALA A 85 -4.54 -22.39 11.07
CA ALA A 85 -3.53 -23.00 11.96
C ALA A 85 -4.16 -23.79 13.12
N ASN A 86 -5.50 -23.90 13.18
CA ASN A 86 -6.25 -24.51 14.29
C ASN A 86 -5.79 -23.96 15.65
N GLY A 87 -6.19 -22.72 15.96
CA GLY A 87 -6.04 -22.14 17.29
C GLY A 87 -6.98 -22.78 18.31
#